data_AF-A0AAP2QBN6-F1
#
_entry.id   AF-A0AAP2QBN6-F1
#
_cell.length_a   1.000
_cell.length_b   1.000
_cell.length_c   1.000
_cell.angle_alpha   90.00
_cell.angle_beta   90.00
_cell.angle_gamma   90.00
#
_symmetry.space_group_name_H-M   'P 1'
#
loop_
_entity.id
_entity.type
_entity.pdbx_description
1 polymer ?
#
loop_
_entity_poly.entity_id
_entity_poly.type
_entity_poly.pdbx_seq_one_letter_code
_entity_poly.pdbx_strand_id
1 'polypeptide(L)' 'MASINPFSTAAEQYRKIRTNIEFSSADKKIKSLVVTSSGPSEGKSTTAANLAIVFANTGSRVLLVDADLRRP' A
#
# COMPACT_ATOMS: atom_id res chain seq x y z
N MET A 1 -7.43 4.41 7.03
CA MET A 1 -8.06 5.59 6.39
C MET A 1 -8.82 5.22 5.13
N ALA A 2 -8.21 4.52 4.17
CA ALA A 2 -8.84 4.23 2.88
C ALA A 2 -10.12 3.36 2.98
N SER A 3 -10.20 2.46 3.97
CA SER A 3 -11.41 1.68 4.26
C SER A 3 -12.46 2.45 5.07
N ILE A 4 -12.03 3.40 5.92
CA ILE A 4 -12.89 4.10 6.88
C ILE A 4 -13.55 5.34 6.22
N ASN A 5 -12.77 6.11 5.46
CA ASN A 5 -13.26 7.23 4.67
C ASN A 5 -12.61 7.19 3.27
N PRO A 6 -13.24 6.49 2.32
CA PRO A 6 -12.71 6.31 0.96
C PRO A 6 -12.54 7.60 0.16
N PHE A 7 -13.24 8.68 0.54
CA PHE A 7 -13.21 9.98 -0.14
C PHE A 7 -12.34 11.01 0.58
N SER A 8 -11.60 10.61 1.62
CA SER A 8 -10.68 11.49 2.32
C SER A 8 -9.47 11.86 1.46
N THR A 9 -8.89 13.05 1.70
CA THR A 9 -7.64 13.49 1.05
C THR A 9 -6.53 12.46 1.21
N ALA A 10 -6.43 11.82 2.38
CA ALA A 10 -5.44 10.77 2.63
C ALA A 10 -5.66 9.54 1.72
N ALA A 11 -6.92 9.10 1.53
CA ALA A 11 -7.24 8.00 0.62
C ALA A 11 -6.85 8.33 -0.83
N GLU A 12 -7.09 9.56 -1.28
CA GLU A 12 -6.66 10.02 -2.60
C GLU A 12 -5.13 10.02 -2.77
N GLN A 13 -4.36 10.37 -1.74
CA GLN A 13 -2.90 10.24 -1.80
C GLN A 13 -2.46 8.78 -1.99
N TYR A 14 -3.10 7.81 -1.32
CA TYR A 14 -2.80 6.39 -1.53
C TYR A 14 -3.19 5.91 -2.94
N ARG A 15 -4.28 6.40 -3.53
CA ARG A 15 -4.62 6.11 -4.94
C ARG A 15 -3.53 6.63 -5.89
N LYS A 16 -3.00 7.84 -5.65
CA LYS A 16 -1.88 8.39 -6.43
C LYS A 16 -0.63 7.53 -6.32
N ILE A 17 -0.26 7.09 -5.11
CA ILE A 17 0.89 6.20 -4.90
C ILE A 17 0.70 4.88 -5.66
N ARG A 18 -0.49 4.26 -5.58
CA ARG A 18 -0.81 3.04 -6.34
C ARG A 18 -0.60 3.23 -7.84
N THR A 19 -1.17 4.29 -8.42
CA THR A 19 -1.01 4.61 -9.84
C THR A 19 0.46 4.79 -10.21
N ASN A 20 1.24 5.51 -9.40
CA ASN A 20 2.67 5.68 -9.64
C ASN A 20 3.44 4.35 -9.59
N ILE A 21 3.08 3.44 -8.67
CA ILE A 21 3.67 2.10 -8.61
C ILE A 21 3.32 1.32 -9.89
N GLU A 22 2.06 1.33 -10.32
CA GLU A 22 1.62 0.64 -11.55
C GLU A 22 2.36 1.13 -12.80
N PHE A 23 2.67 2.44 -12.89
CA PHE A 23 3.43 3.03 -13.99
C PHE A 23 4.96 2.98 -13.82
N SER A 24 5.46 2.64 -12.62
CA SER A 24 6.92 2.61 -12.37
C SER A 24 7.67 1.50 -13.12
N SER A 25 6.95 0.52 -13.68
CA SER A 25 7.52 -0.51 -14.54
C SER A 25 6.78 -0.53 -15.88
N ALA A 26 7.44 -0.03 -16.93
CA ALA A 26 6.86 0.09 -18.27
C ALA A 26 6.52 -1.27 -18.89
N ASP A 27 7.33 -2.29 -18.63
CA ASP A 27 7.23 -3.57 -19.33
C ASP A 27 6.68 -4.73 -18.46
N LYS A 28 6.69 -4.58 -17.13
CA LYS A 28 6.34 -5.68 -16.22
C LYS A 28 5.40 -5.23 -15.12
N LYS A 29 4.25 -5.89 -15.05
CA LYS A 29 3.31 -5.70 -13.93
C LYS A 29 3.99 -6.08 -12.61
N ILE A 30 4.05 -5.12 -11.67
CA ILE A 30 4.51 -5.36 -10.31
C ILE A 30 3.49 -6.27 -9.60
N LYS A 31 3.96 -7.42 -9.11
CA LYS A 31 3.12 -8.42 -8.42
C LYS A 31 3.41 -8.52 -6.92
N SER A 32 4.54 -7.97 -6.47
CA SER A 32 4.98 -8.01 -5.08
C SER A 32 5.66 -6.68 -4.72
N LEU A 33 5.34 -6.15 -3.55
CA LEU A 33 5.88 -4.90 -3.03
C LEU A 33 6.29 -5.10 -1.57
N VAL A 34 7.50 -4.67 -1.22
CA VAL A 34 7.96 -4.60 0.16
C VAL A 34 7.84 -3.16 0.64
N VAL A 35 7.23 -2.95 1.80
CA VAL A 35 7.14 -1.63 2.45
C VAL A 35 8.02 -1.64 3.68
N THR A 36 8.98 -0.72 3.73
CA THR A 36 9.90 -0.56 4.87
C THR A 36 10.08 0.91 5.20
N SER A 37 10.70 1.20 6.34
CA SER A 37 11.02 2.55 6.82
C SER A 37 12.42 2.60 7.39
N SER A 38 12.95 3.81 7.56
CA SER A 38 14.32 4.02 8.06
C SER A 38 14.42 3.75 9.56
N GLY A 39 13.33 3.96 10.30
CA GLY A 39 13.22 3.71 11.72
C GLY A 39 11.87 3.12 12.14
N PRO A 40 11.74 2.71 13.42
CA PRO A 40 10.47 2.30 14.01
C PRO A 40 9.43 3.43 14.02
N SER A 41 8.13 3.07 14.02
CA SER A 41 7.00 4.01 14.16
C SER A 41 6.85 5.08 13.06
N GLU A 42 7.54 4.96 11.93
CA GLU A 42 7.39 5.85 10.76
C GLU A 42 6.15 5.53 9.89
N GLY A 43 5.25 4.68 10.37
CA GLY A 43 3.99 4.38 9.68
C GLY A 43 4.09 3.34 8.55
N LYS A 44 5.17 2.54 8.47
CA LYS A 44 5.32 1.48 7.46
C LYS A 44 4.11 0.52 7.39
N SER A 45 3.61 0.06 8.53
CA SER A 45 2.44 -0.85 8.61
C SER A 45 1.15 -0.15 8.17
N THR A 46 0.96 1.11 8.56
CA THR A 46 -0.17 1.95 8.11
C THR A 46 -0.14 2.14 6.60
N THR A 47 1.02 2.44 6.04
CA THR A 47 1.21 2.61 4.60
C THR A 47 0.92 1.30 3.86
N ALA A 48 1.48 0.17 4.32
CA ALA A 48 1.25 -1.15 3.73
C ALA A 48 -0.24 -1.52 3.71
N ALA A 49 -0.96 -1.31 4.81
CA ALA A 49 -2.39 -1.60 4.89
C ALA A 49 -3.24 -0.71 3.96
N ASN A 50 -2.99 0.60 3.91
CA ASN A 50 -3.76 1.48 3.03
C ASN A 50 -3.44 1.24 1.55
N LEU A 51 -2.19 0.90 1.21
CA LEU A 51 -1.83 0.47 -0.14
C LEU A 51 -2.57 -0.80 -0.54
N ALA A 52 -2.58 -1.81 0.34
CA ALA A 52 -3.32 -3.04 0.10
C ALA A 52 -4.82 -2.78 -0.19
N ILE A 53 -5.45 -1.89 0.59
CA ILE A 53 -6.85 -1.48 0.40
C ILE A 53 -7.06 -0.81 -0.97
N VAL A 54 -6.23 0.17 -1.35
CA VAL A 54 -6.44 0.87 -2.64
C VAL A 54 -6.15 0.01 -3.86
N PHE A 55 -5.28 -1.01 -3.74
CA PHE A 55 -5.13 -2.05 -4.76
C PHE A 55 -6.34 -3.00 -4.79
N ALA A 56 -6.86 -3.41 -3.63
CA ALA A 56 -8.05 -4.26 -3.56
C ALA A 56 -9.30 -3.57 -4.15
N ASN A 57 -9.43 -2.26 -3.92
CA ASN A 57 -10.53 -1.45 -4.45
C ASN A 57 -10.57 -1.36 -5.98
N THR A 58 -9.50 -1.72 -6.69
CA THR A 58 -9.51 -1.83 -8.17
C THR A 58 -9.87 -3.23 -8.67
N GLY A 59 -10.27 -4.14 -7.77
CA GLY A 59 -10.56 -5.53 -8.08
C GLY A 59 -9.32 -6.44 -8.10
N SER A 60 -8.15 -5.94 -7.71
CA SER A 60 -6.96 -6.78 -7.59
C SER A 60 -7.12 -7.74 -6.40
N ARG A 61 -6.74 -9.01 -6.58
CA ARG A 61 -6.57 -9.95 -5.46
C ARG A 61 -5.29 -9.60 -4.72
N VAL A 62 -5.41 -9.13 -3.49
CA VAL A 62 -4.28 -8.62 -2.68
C VAL A 62 -4.09 -9.49 -1.45
N LEU A 63 -2.85 -9.86 -1.17
CA LEU A 63 -2.41 -10.46 0.09
C LEU A 63 -1.47 -9.47 0.79
N LEU A 64 -1.84 -9.04 1.99
CA LEU A 64 -0.94 -8.29 2.88
C LEU A 64 -0.25 -9.29 3.80
N VAL A 65 1.08 -9.30 3.81
CA VAL A 65 1.89 -10.16 4.66
C VAL A 65 2.60 -9.29 5.68
N ASP A 66 2.44 -9.60 6.96
CA ASP A 66 3.29 -9.02 7.99
C ASP A 66 4.57 -9.85 8.11
N ALA A 67 5.70 -9.23 7.76
CA ALA A 67 7.02 -9.82 7.82
C ALA A 67 7.86 -9.27 8.98
N ASP A 68 7.32 -8.36 9.81
CA ASP A 68 8.01 -7.84 10.99
C ASP A 68 7.85 -8.81 12.18
N LEU A 69 8.61 -9.91 12.16
CA LEU A 69 8.55 -10.95 13.20
C LEU A 69 9.09 -10.49 14.57
N ARG A 70 9.67 -9.29 14.67
CA ARG A 70 10.22 -8.75 15.92
C ARG A 70 9.17 -7.99 16.71
N ARG A 71 8.22 -7.36 16.01
CA ARG A 71 7.12 -6.57 16.56
C ARG A 71 5.89 -6.78 15.68
N PRO A 72 5.29 -7.99 15.74
CA PRO A 72 4.09 -8.29 14.96
C PRO A 72 2.89 -7.45 15.41
#